data_AF-A0A257KG42-F1
#
_entry.id   AF-A0A257KG42-F1
#
_cell.length_a   1.000
_cell.length_b   1.000
_cell.length_c   1.000
_cell.angle_alpha   90.00
_cell.angle_beta   90.00
_cell.angle_gamma   90.00
#
_symmetry.space_group_name_H-M   'P 1'
#
loop_
_entity.id
_entity.type
_entity.pdbx_description
1 polymer ?
#
loop_
_entity_poly.entity_id
_entity_poly.type
_entity_poly.pdbx_seq_one_letter_code
_entity_poly.pdbx_strand_id
1 'polypeptide(L)'
;MGVREQQFTRTPAAKQGCSAMIDSKSMPLVGAQNAVAKVALPARPPVLDAQALAGLRQLDPTGANQLMPRVLTTYRASLARLLGQLGTARQQSDTASMRLATHTLKSSSASIGALTLSALCGAAEQAARDSRMDELPPLLDQLEAEAADVDAAVLQLLQDQ
;
A
#
# COMPACT_ATOMS: atom_id res chain seq x y z
N MET A 1 -44.08 43.42 4.36
CA MET A 1 -43.70 42.00 4.49
C MET A 1 -42.28 41.95 5.09
N GLY A 2 -42.13 41.48 6.35
CA GLY A 2 -40.90 41.13 7.11
C GLY A 2 -39.63 42.00 6.93
N VAL A 3 -39.35 43.06 7.70
CA VAL A 3 -38.73 43.07 9.06
C VAL A 3 -37.86 41.86 9.47
N ARG A 4 -36.56 42.14 9.67
CA ARG A 4 -35.67 41.72 10.80
C ARG A 4 -35.29 40.21 10.83
N GLU A 5 -34.11 39.75 11.23
CA GLU A 5 -33.19 40.24 12.26
C GLU A 5 -31.94 39.34 12.42
N GLN A 6 -30.89 39.93 13.00
CA GLN A 6 -29.83 39.38 13.85
C GLN A 6 -28.95 38.19 13.41
N GLN A 7 -27.74 38.52 13.00
CA GLN A 7 -26.53 38.43 13.85
C GLN A 7 -26.66 37.60 15.14
N PHE A 8 -26.16 36.36 15.11
CA PHE A 8 -25.90 35.57 16.31
C PHE A 8 -24.48 35.78 16.81
N THR A 9 -24.43 36.19 18.07
CA THR A 9 -23.32 36.43 18.97
C THR A 9 -22.49 35.15 19.21
N ARG A 10 -21.15 35.21 19.10
CA ARG A 10 -20.17 35.38 20.19
C ARG A 10 -19.89 34.10 21.04
N THR A 11 -18.61 33.70 21.01
CA THR A 11 -17.76 33.18 22.14
C THR A 11 -17.71 31.64 22.42
N PRO A 12 -16.74 31.11 23.23
CA PRO A 12 -15.54 30.41 22.75
C PRO A 12 -15.31 29.01 23.37
N ALA A 13 -14.19 28.37 22.98
CA ALA A 13 -13.33 27.46 23.75
C ALA A 13 -13.91 26.21 24.45
N ALA A 14 -13.40 25.03 24.07
CA ALA A 14 -13.23 23.89 24.97
C ALA A 14 -11.96 23.09 24.60
N LYS A 15 -10.86 23.37 25.32
CA LYS A 15 -9.73 22.44 25.52
C LYS A 15 -10.00 21.70 26.83
N GLN A 16 -10.17 20.37 26.78
CA GLN A 16 -10.03 19.41 27.88
C GLN A 16 -9.64 18.09 27.18
N GLY A 17 -8.51 17.43 27.43
CA GLY A 17 -7.90 17.10 28.71
C GLY A 17 -8.21 15.63 29.02
N CYS A 18 -7.19 14.85 29.44
CA CYS A 18 -7.22 13.49 29.97
C CYS A 18 -6.85 12.33 29.00
N SER A 19 -5.55 12.09 28.84
CA SER A 19 -5.02 10.72 28.66
C SER A 19 -4.37 10.32 29.98
N ALA A 20 -5.10 9.55 30.77
CA ALA A 20 -4.60 8.93 31.99
C ALA A 20 -4.23 7.47 31.69
N MET A 21 -3.12 7.09 32.33
CA MET A 21 -2.45 5.82 32.36
C MET A 21 -3.39 4.67 32.76
N ILE A 22 -3.22 3.50 32.14
CA ILE A 22 -3.56 2.23 32.76
C ILE A 22 -2.37 1.27 32.69
N ASP A 23 -2.17 0.65 33.83
CA ASP A 23 -1.05 -0.14 34.31
C ASP A 23 -1.16 -1.63 33.92
N SER A 24 0.03 -2.23 33.81
CA SER A 24 0.41 -3.65 33.85
C SER A 24 -0.65 -4.70 34.24
N LYS A 25 -0.71 -5.80 33.47
CA LYS A 25 -0.73 -7.16 34.06
C LYS A 25 -0.43 -8.28 33.04
N SER A 26 0.71 -8.94 33.26
CA SER A 26 0.99 -10.39 33.23
C SER A 26 0.44 -11.33 32.14
N MET A 27 1.37 -12.17 31.70
CA MET A 27 1.27 -13.40 30.88
C MET A 27 0.19 -14.40 31.33
N PRO A 28 -0.21 -15.35 30.45
CA PRO A 28 0.47 -16.64 30.47
C PRO A 28 0.79 -17.25 29.09
N LEU A 29 1.61 -18.29 29.19
CA LEU A 29 2.24 -19.09 28.15
C LEU A 29 1.33 -20.27 27.79
N VAL A 30 1.22 -20.65 26.51
CA VAL A 30 0.83 -21.95 25.91
C VAL A 30 0.42 -21.66 24.45
N GLY A 31 0.84 -22.38 23.42
CA GLY A 31 1.67 -23.57 23.30
C GLY A 31 1.64 -24.06 21.85
N ALA A 32 2.51 -25.04 21.58
CA ALA A 32 2.37 -26.06 20.54
C ALA A 32 2.65 -25.72 19.06
N GLN A 33 3.90 -26.00 18.71
CA GLN A 33 4.38 -26.86 17.62
C GLN A 33 4.17 -26.50 16.11
N ASN A 34 5.34 -26.41 15.46
CA ASN A 34 5.71 -27.09 14.21
C ASN A 34 5.19 -26.51 12.88
N ALA A 35 6.04 -25.72 12.23
CA ALA A 35 6.10 -25.68 10.78
C ALA A 35 7.57 -25.73 10.35
N VAL A 36 7.90 -26.85 9.69
CA VAL A 36 9.14 -27.16 8.97
C VAL A 36 9.84 -25.93 8.39
N ALA A 37 11.08 -25.71 8.84
CA ALA A 37 11.98 -24.74 8.24
C ALA A 37 12.34 -25.18 6.81
N LYS A 38 11.60 -24.67 5.83
CA LYS A 38 12.04 -24.68 4.43
C LYS A 38 13.23 -23.73 4.35
N VAL A 39 14.42 -24.31 4.18
CA VAL A 39 15.70 -23.60 4.00
C VAL A 39 15.51 -22.46 2.99
N ALA A 40 15.54 -21.22 3.48
CA ALA A 40 15.49 -20.03 2.66
C ALA A 40 16.92 -19.52 2.44
N LEU A 41 17.36 -19.57 1.18
CA LEU A 41 18.51 -18.86 0.62
C LEU A 41 18.49 -17.38 1.06
N PRO A 42 19.65 -16.67 1.10
CA PRO A 42 19.79 -15.37 1.76
C PRO A 42 18.69 -14.41 1.28
N ALA A 43 17.72 -14.22 2.17
CA ALA A 43 16.47 -13.58 1.83
C ALA A 43 16.75 -12.12 1.48
N ARG A 44 16.50 -11.75 0.22
CA ARG A 44 16.12 -10.37 -0.10
C ARG A 44 15.08 -9.92 0.95
N PRO A 45 15.14 -8.67 1.41
CA PRO A 45 14.10 -8.15 2.30
C PRO A 45 12.73 -8.48 1.70
N PRO A 46 11.77 -8.91 2.53
CA PRO A 46 10.48 -9.36 2.03
C PRO A 46 9.82 -8.21 1.26
N VAL A 47 9.60 -8.45 -0.03
CA VAL A 47 8.99 -7.52 -0.98
C VAL A 47 7.56 -7.15 -0.57
N LEU A 48 6.91 -8.08 0.14
CA LEU A 48 5.58 -7.93 0.69
C LEU A 48 5.64 -7.98 2.22
N ASP A 49 4.99 -7.01 2.84
CA ASP A 49 4.85 -6.95 4.29
C ASP A 49 4.00 -8.10 4.84
N ALA A 50 4.56 -8.80 5.84
CA ALA A 50 3.91 -9.96 6.44
C ALA A 50 2.67 -9.59 7.28
N GLN A 51 2.61 -8.37 7.84
CA GLN A 51 1.44 -7.91 8.60
C GLN A 51 0.26 -7.64 7.66
N ALA A 52 0.50 -7.03 6.50
CA ALA A 52 -0.53 -6.83 5.48
C ALA A 52 -1.13 -8.16 5.00
N LEU A 53 -0.28 -9.15 4.71
CA LEU A 53 -0.72 -10.50 4.33
C LEU A 53 -1.46 -11.21 5.47
N ALA A 54 -1.00 -11.06 6.72
CA ALA A 54 -1.70 -11.61 7.89
C ALA A 54 -3.09 -10.97 8.06
N GLY A 55 -3.22 -9.66 7.86
CA GLY A 55 -4.50 -8.95 7.88
C GLY A 55 -5.46 -9.49 6.82
N LEU A 56 -4.99 -9.72 5.60
CA LEU A 56 -5.80 -10.32 4.53
C LEU A 56 -6.21 -11.77 4.84
N ARG A 57 -5.34 -12.57 5.46
CA ARG A 57 -5.66 -13.92 5.94
C ARG A 57 -6.69 -13.92 7.07
N GLN A 58 -6.69 -12.92 7.95
CA GLN A 58 -7.67 -12.79 9.02
C GLN A 58 -9.10 -12.50 8.51
N LEU A 59 -9.24 -11.93 7.31
CA LEU A 59 -10.54 -11.69 6.68
C LEU A 59 -11.18 -12.98 6.12
N ASP A 60 -10.38 -14.00 5.82
CA ASP A 60 -10.84 -15.30 5.31
C ASP A 60 -10.01 -16.43 5.96
N PRO A 61 -10.14 -16.65 7.28
CA PRO A 61 -9.28 -17.58 8.02
C PRO A 61 -9.51 -19.04 7.63
N THR A 62 -10.68 -19.35 7.07
CA THR A 62 -11.01 -20.67 6.55
C THR A 62 -10.54 -20.88 5.11
N GLY A 63 -10.14 -19.81 4.40
CA GLY A 63 -9.78 -19.84 2.98
C GLY A 63 -10.93 -20.19 2.04
N ALA A 64 -12.17 -20.29 2.55
CA ALA A 64 -13.32 -20.78 1.79
C ALA A 64 -13.74 -19.80 0.68
N ASN A 65 -13.51 -18.50 0.89
CA ASN A 65 -13.85 -17.47 -0.10
C ASN A 65 -12.69 -17.20 -1.08
N GLN A 66 -11.55 -17.87 -0.90
CA GLN A 66 -10.35 -17.66 -1.72
C GLN A 66 -9.98 -16.18 -1.80
N LEU A 67 -10.18 -15.44 -0.69
CA LEU A 67 -10.06 -13.98 -0.70
C LEU A 67 -8.64 -13.54 -1.03
N MET A 68 -7.65 -14.18 -0.38
CA MET A 68 -6.24 -13.92 -0.58
C MET A 68 -5.83 -14.07 -2.05
N PRO A 69 -6.01 -15.23 -2.71
CA PRO A 69 -5.63 -15.38 -4.12
C PRO A 69 -6.44 -14.49 -5.07
N ARG A 70 -7.71 -14.18 -4.78
CA ARG A 70 -8.51 -13.25 -5.59
C ARG A 70 -7.96 -11.81 -5.53
N VAL A 71 -7.61 -11.33 -4.34
CA VAL A 71 -7.01 -10.00 -4.15
C VAL A 71 -5.67 -9.92 -4.88
N LEU A 72 -4.80 -10.92 -4.70
CA LEU A 72 -3.49 -11.00 -5.35
C LEU A 72 -3.61 -11.06 -6.88
N THR A 73 -4.53 -11.86 -7.41
CA THR A 73 -4.78 -11.94 -8.86
C THR A 73 -5.27 -10.60 -9.42
N THR A 74 -6.20 -9.94 -8.72
CA THR A 74 -6.73 -8.63 -9.11
C THR A 74 -5.65 -7.55 -9.05
N TYR A 75 -4.79 -7.60 -8.03
CA TYR A 75 -3.64 -6.72 -7.91
C TYR A 75 -2.69 -6.88 -9.10
N ARG A 76 -2.29 -8.11 -9.45
CA ARG A 76 -1.39 -8.35 -10.61
C ARG A 76 -1.96 -7.84 -11.93
N ALA A 77 -3.25 -8.07 -12.18
CA ALA A 77 -3.91 -7.54 -13.37
C ALA A 77 -3.89 -6.00 -13.40
N SER A 78 -4.10 -5.37 -12.24
CA SER A 78 -4.04 -3.91 -12.09
C SER A 78 -2.63 -3.38 -12.27
N LEU A 79 -1.62 -4.06 -11.70
CA LEU A 79 -0.19 -3.74 -11.83
C LEU A 79 0.23 -3.71 -13.29
N ALA A 80 0.00 -4.80 -14.04
CA ALA A 80 0.35 -4.88 -15.46
C ALA A 80 -0.31 -3.78 -16.29
N ARG A 81 -1.59 -3.49 -16.03
CA ARG A 81 -2.31 -2.40 -16.71
C ARG A 81 -1.71 -1.04 -16.39
N LEU A 82 -1.43 -0.76 -15.11
CA LEU A 82 -0.90 0.54 -14.67
C LEU A 82 0.52 0.78 -15.17
N LEU A 83 1.37 -0.26 -15.21
CA LEU A 83 2.70 -0.17 -15.82
C LEU A 83 2.63 0.14 -17.32
N GLY A 84 1.72 -0.51 -18.05
CA GLY A 84 1.49 -0.19 -19.47
C GLY A 84 1.02 1.26 -19.69
N GLN A 85 0.13 1.76 -18.82
CA GLN A 85 -0.30 3.16 -18.84
C GLN A 85 0.87 4.12 -18.52
N LEU A 86 1.70 3.77 -17.54
CA LEU A 86 2.87 4.55 -17.15
C LEU A 86 3.90 4.63 -18.29
N GLY A 87 4.18 3.51 -18.96
CA GLY A 87 5.08 3.47 -20.11
C GLY A 87 4.55 4.28 -21.30
N THR A 88 3.24 4.22 -21.57
CA THR A 88 2.60 5.04 -22.61
C THR A 88 2.67 6.53 -22.27
N ALA A 89 2.35 6.88 -21.03
CA ALA A 89 2.42 8.27 -20.56
C ALA A 89 3.86 8.80 -20.65
N ARG A 90 4.86 7.98 -20.30
CA ARG A 90 6.30 8.29 -20.45
C ARG A 90 6.68 8.63 -21.89
N GLN A 91 6.20 7.87 -22.87
CA GLN A 91 6.46 8.15 -24.29
C GLN A 91 5.81 9.45 -24.78
N GLN A 92 4.66 9.80 -24.21
CA GLN A 92 3.90 11.00 -24.56
C GLN A 92 4.30 12.23 -23.72
N SER A 93 5.24 12.08 -22.78
CA SER A 93 5.57 13.09 -21.77
C SER A 93 4.34 13.62 -21.01
N ASP A 94 3.31 12.79 -20.84
CA ASP A 94 2.07 13.16 -20.15
C ASP A 94 2.24 12.97 -18.64
N THR A 95 2.69 14.04 -17.97
CA THR A 95 2.90 14.06 -16.52
C THR A 95 1.62 13.85 -15.72
N ALA A 96 0.44 14.22 -16.26
CA ALA A 96 -0.82 14.05 -15.55
C ALA A 96 -1.22 12.57 -15.51
N SER A 97 -1.10 11.88 -16.65
CA SER A 97 -1.32 10.44 -16.74
C SER A 97 -0.28 9.64 -15.93
N MET A 98 1.00 10.04 -15.96
CA MET A 98 2.03 9.43 -15.12
C MET A 98 1.68 9.54 -13.63
N ARG A 99 1.29 10.73 -13.16
CA ARG A 99 0.86 10.94 -11.77
C ARG A 99 -0.34 10.10 -11.39
N LEU A 100 -1.34 9.98 -12.26
CA LEU A 100 -2.53 9.19 -11.97
C LEU A 100 -2.19 7.69 -11.86
N ALA A 101 -1.33 7.20 -12.76
CA ALA A 101 -0.86 5.82 -12.74
C ALA A 101 -0.06 5.52 -11.47
N THR A 102 0.92 6.36 -11.12
CA THR A 102 1.73 6.17 -9.89
C THR A 102 0.89 6.32 -8.62
N HIS A 103 -0.04 7.27 -8.56
CA HIS A 103 -0.94 7.44 -7.41
C HIS A 103 -1.83 6.21 -7.17
N THR A 104 -2.39 5.65 -8.24
CA THR A 104 -3.22 4.44 -8.17
C THR A 104 -2.38 3.24 -7.75
N LEU A 105 -1.19 3.09 -8.36
CA LEU A 105 -0.27 2.01 -8.08
C LEU A 105 0.25 2.05 -6.64
N LYS A 106 0.52 3.25 -6.10
CA LYS A 106 0.90 3.48 -4.71
C LYS A 106 -0.10 2.90 -3.73
N SER A 107 -1.38 3.24 -3.90
CA SER A 107 -2.46 2.82 -3.01
C SER A 107 -2.73 1.32 -3.12
N SER A 108 -2.71 0.79 -4.34
CA SER A 108 -2.88 -0.64 -4.60
C SER A 108 -1.74 -1.44 -3.97
N SER A 109 -0.51 -0.97 -4.09
CA SER A 109 0.69 -1.62 -3.54
C SER A 109 0.73 -1.57 -2.01
N ALA A 110 0.35 -0.43 -1.41
CA ALA A 110 0.21 -0.32 0.04
C ALA A 110 -0.83 -1.32 0.61
N SER A 111 -1.90 -1.59 -0.14
CA SER A 111 -2.98 -2.48 0.30
C SER A 111 -2.56 -3.95 0.42
N ILE A 112 -1.57 -4.39 -0.36
CA ILE A 112 -1.04 -5.77 -0.32
C ILE A 112 0.28 -5.87 0.46
N GLY A 113 0.79 -4.75 1.00
CA GLY A 113 2.05 -4.70 1.72
C GLY A 113 3.31 -4.50 0.86
N ALA A 114 3.18 -4.16 -0.43
CA ALA A 114 4.32 -3.79 -1.28
C ALA A 114 4.79 -2.36 -0.97
N LEU A 115 5.39 -2.18 0.22
CA LEU A 115 5.72 -0.88 0.79
C LEU A 115 6.82 -0.15 0.00
N THR A 116 7.84 -0.89 -0.47
CA THR A 116 8.93 -0.34 -1.29
C THR A 116 8.39 0.22 -2.60
N LEU A 117 7.57 -0.55 -3.31
CA LEU A 117 6.91 -0.09 -4.54
C LEU A 117 6.02 1.13 -4.29
N SER A 118 5.28 1.13 -3.18
CA SER A 118 4.45 2.27 -2.78
C SER A 118 5.28 3.54 -2.55
N ALA A 119 6.45 3.42 -1.90
CA ALA A 119 7.36 4.52 -1.67
C ALA A 119 7.95 5.06 -2.99
N LEU A 120 8.38 4.19 -3.90
CA LEU A 120 8.86 4.57 -5.24
C LEU A 120 7.79 5.29 -6.05
N CYS A 121 6.54 4.82 -6.00
CA CYS A 121 5.41 5.50 -6.63
C CYS A 121 5.21 6.91 -6.06
N GLY A 122 5.35 7.07 -4.73
CA GLY A 122 5.28 8.38 -4.08
C GLY A 122 6.40 9.33 -4.51
N ALA A 123 7.63 8.83 -4.65
CA ALA A 123 8.77 9.61 -5.14
C ALA A 123 8.56 10.04 -6.60
N ALA A 124 8.11 9.14 -7.47
CA ALA A 124 7.79 9.43 -8.86
C ALA A 124 6.63 10.43 -9.00
N GLU A 125 5.57 10.27 -8.18
CA GLU A 125 4.45 11.22 -8.13
C GLU A 125 4.92 12.64 -7.74
N GLN A 126 5.78 12.74 -6.72
CA GLN A 126 6.31 14.01 -6.25
C GLN A 126 7.25 14.66 -7.28
N ALA A 127 8.14 13.88 -7.91
CA ALA A 127 8.99 14.37 -8.99
C ALA A 127 8.17 14.88 -10.19
N ALA A 128 7.09 14.16 -10.56
CA ALA A 128 6.18 14.59 -11.61
C ALA A 128 5.38 15.85 -11.23
N ARG A 129 5.03 16.01 -9.95
CA ARG A 129 4.35 17.21 -9.42
C ARG A 129 5.26 18.44 -9.43
N ASP A 130 6.53 18.26 -9.08
CA ASP A 130 7.52 19.35 -9.00
C ASP A 130 8.19 19.64 -10.35
N SER A 131 7.69 19.04 -11.44
CA SER A 131 8.24 19.15 -12.81
C SER A 131 9.72 18.75 -12.93
N ARG A 132 10.21 17.85 -12.07
CA ARG A 132 11.59 17.34 -12.09
C ARG A 132 11.71 16.17 -13.07
N MET A 133 11.60 16.50 -14.35
CA MET A 133 11.61 15.51 -15.46
C MET A 133 12.94 14.78 -15.64
N ASP A 134 14.03 15.30 -15.08
CA ASP A 134 15.35 14.65 -15.10
C ASP A 134 15.46 13.48 -14.09
N GLU A 135 14.78 13.59 -12.95
CA GLU A 135 14.75 12.57 -11.90
C GLU A 135 13.67 11.49 -12.14
N LEU A 136 12.71 11.78 -13.02
CA LEU A 136 11.59 10.87 -13.29
C LEU A 136 12.02 9.56 -13.97
N PRO A 137 12.85 9.56 -15.04
CA PRO A 137 13.29 8.33 -15.71
C PRO A 137 13.95 7.29 -14.79
N PRO A 138 14.93 7.63 -13.92
CA PRO A 138 15.54 6.65 -13.02
C PRO A 138 14.59 6.19 -11.90
N LEU A 139 13.62 7.02 -11.49
CA LEU A 139 12.58 6.60 -10.53
C LEU A 139 11.59 5.61 -11.16
N LEU A 140 11.22 5.83 -12.43
CA LEU A 140 10.35 4.92 -13.17
C LEU A 140 11.04 3.59 -13.45
N ASP A 141 12.32 3.58 -13.78
CA ASP A 141 13.11 2.36 -13.97
C ASP A 141 13.18 1.51 -12.69
N GLN A 142 13.46 2.15 -11.55
CA GLN A 142 13.42 1.49 -10.23
C GLN A 142 12.03 0.97 -9.89
N LEU A 143 10.97 1.73 -10.20
CA LEU A 143 9.59 1.32 -9.99
C LEU A 143 9.24 0.10 -10.84
N GLU A 144 9.64 0.06 -12.11
CA GLU A 144 9.43 -1.08 -13.01
C GLU A 144 10.16 -2.34 -12.51
N ALA A 145 11.42 -2.19 -12.05
CA ALA A 145 12.19 -3.29 -11.47
C ALA A 145 11.56 -3.82 -10.18
N GLU A 146 11.17 -2.94 -9.27
CA GLU A 146 10.51 -3.32 -8.01
C GLU A 146 9.13 -3.95 -8.29
N ALA A 147 8.39 -3.43 -9.26
CA ALA A 147 7.11 -4.00 -9.67
C ALA A 147 7.26 -5.42 -10.21
N ALA A 148 8.33 -5.72 -10.95
CA ALA A 148 8.62 -7.08 -11.40
C ALA A 148 8.94 -8.02 -10.22
N ASP A 149 9.68 -7.55 -9.22
CA ASP A 149 9.99 -8.31 -8.00
C ASP A 149 8.72 -8.58 -7.17
N VAL A 150 7.84 -7.58 -7.05
CA VAL A 150 6.52 -7.70 -6.42
C VAL A 150 5.66 -8.71 -7.18
N ASP A 151 5.57 -8.63 -8.51
CA ASP A 151 4.77 -9.56 -9.32
C ASP A 151 5.24 -11.01 -9.13
N ALA A 152 6.56 -11.23 -9.14
CA ALA A 152 7.16 -12.53 -8.90
C ALA A 152 6.85 -13.05 -7.49
N ALA A 153 6.94 -12.20 -6.45
CA ALA A 153 6.59 -12.55 -5.09
C ALA A 153 5.11 -12.92 -4.95
N VAL A 154 4.22 -12.16 -5.59
CA VAL A 154 2.78 -12.44 -5.59
C VAL A 154 2.48 -13.74 -6.33
N LEU A 155 3.12 -14.00 -7.48
CA LEU A 155 2.96 -15.25 -8.21
C LEU A 155 3.40 -16.45 -7.37
N GLN A 156 4.54 -16.34 -6.67
CA GLN A 156 5.01 -17.41 -5.79
C GLN A 156 4.01 -17.67 -4.65
N LEU A 157 3.42 -16.62 -4.08
CA LEU A 157 2.42 -16.76 -3.02
C LEU A 157 1.13 -17.44 -3.51
N LEU A 158 0.72 -17.17 -4.76
CA LEU A 158 -0.41 -17.83 -5.42
C LEU A 158 -0.16 -19.31 -5.72
N GLN A 159 1.10 -19.72 -5.93
CA GLN A 159 1.48 -21.12 -6.16
C GLN A 159 1.62 -21.93 -4.86
N ASP A 160 1.85 -21.24 -3.73
CA ASP A 160 1.98 -21.84 -2.40
C ASP A 160 0.63 -22.01 -1.67
N GLN A 161 -0.47 -21.51 -2.25
CA GLN A 161 -1.84 -21.76 -1.79
C GLN A 161 -2.41 -23.03 -2.43
#